data_AF-A0AAD6XZU9-F1
#
_entry.id   AF-A0AAD6XZU9-F1
#
_cell.length_a   1.000
_cell.length_b   1.000
_cell.length_c   1.000
_cell.angle_alpha   90.00
_cell.angle_beta   90.00
_cell.angle_gamma   90.00
#
_symmetry.space_group_name_H-M   'P 1'
#
loop_
_entity.id
_entity.type
_entity.pdbx_description
1 polymer ?
#
loop_
_entity_poly.entity_id
_entity_poly.type
_entity_poly.pdbx_seq_one_letter_code
_entity_poly.pdbx_strand_id
1 'polypeptide(L)'
;KNMTNPLAVASWLHLVLSSCHPFDVSSYYLTRLVASIPLLLAGYPHIHISLDQRSVCLQTITEAYNGDHALFMQCIFHGMKKQSTGSKS
;
A
#
# COMPACT_ATOMS: atom_id res chain seq x y z
N LYS A 1 -10.81 12.72 17.76
CA LYS A 1 -10.06 11.62 17.10
C LYS A 1 -9.24 12.27 15.98
N ASN A 2 -7.93 12.42 16.13
CA ASN A 2 -7.08 12.90 15.03
C ASN A 2 -7.17 11.88 13.90
N MET A 3 -7.89 12.20 12.83
CA MET A 3 -7.93 11.38 11.62
C MET A 3 -6.61 11.58 10.89
N THR A 4 -5.58 10.85 11.31
CA THR A 4 -4.37 10.67 10.49
C THR A 4 -4.81 10.13 9.14
N ASN A 5 -4.30 10.71 8.05
CA ASN A 5 -4.68 10.33 6.69
C ASN A 5 -4.49 8.80 6.50
N PRO A 6 -5.55 8.03 6.21
CA PRO A 6 -5.48 6.56 6.18
C PRO A 6 -4.52 6.05 5.10
N LEU A 7 -4.33 6.77 4.00
CA LEU A 7 -3.30 6.47 2.99
C LEU A 7 -1.89 6.67 3.53
N ALA A 8 -1.66 7.72 4.33
CA ALA A 8 -0.36 7.98 4.93
C ALA A 8 -0.02 6.89 5.96
N VAL A 9 -0.98 6.50 6.80
CA VAL A 9 -0.80 5.39 7.76
C VAL A 9 -0.55 4.07 7.03
N ALA A 10 -1.31 3.76 5.99
CA ALA A 10 -1.13 2.56 5.19
C ALA A 10 0.24 2.51 4.51
N SER A 11 0.68 3.63 3.93
CA SER A 11 1.99 3.77 3.29
C SER A 11 3.12 3.55 4.29
N TRP A 12 3.06 4.19 5.46
CA TRP A 12 4.04 4.02 6.52
C TRP A 12 4.08 2.58 7.05
N LEU A 13 2.92 2.00 7.35
CA LEU A 13 2.82 0.64 7.87
C LEU A 13 3.37 -0.40 6.88
N HIS A 14 3.06 -0.23 5.60
CA HIS A 14 3.62 -1.08 4.55
C HIS A 14 5.15 -0.96 4.50
N LEU A 15 5.70 0.26 4.55
CA LEU A 15 7.15 0.47 4.53
C LEU A 15 7.84 -0.20 5.72
N VAL A 16 7.32 -0.01 6.93
CA VAL A 16 7.88 -0.62 8.16
C VAL A 16 7.89 -2.13 8.08
N LEU A 17 6.78 -2.75 7.66
CA LEU A 17 6.69 -4.21 7.53
C LEU A 17 7.64 -4.75 6.45
N SER A 18 7.77 -4.05 5.32
CA SER A 18 8.76 -4.39 4.29
C SER A 18 10.21 -4.27 4.79
N SER A 19 10.48 -3.32 5.69
CA SER A 19 11.82 -3.04 6.24
C SER A 19 12.26 -4.02 7.31
N CYS A 20 11.36 -4.34 8.24
CA CYS A 20 11.67 -5.22 9.35
C CYS A 20 11.64 -6.70 8.96
N HIS A 21 11.04 -7.01 7.80
CA HIS A 21 10.83 -8.37 7.30
C HIS A 21 10.35 -9.37 8.38
N PRO A 22 9.29 -9.06 9.13
CA PRO A 22 8.88 -9.86 10.29
C PRO A 22 8.24 -11.21 9.92
N PHE A 23 8.08 -11.53 8.63
CA PHE A 23 7.45 -12.75 8.12
C PHE A 23 8.37 -13.45 7.10
N ASP A 24 8.54 -14.77 7.20
CA ASP A 24 9.36 -15.55 6.29
C ASP A 24 8.80 -15.60 4.85
N VAL A 25 9.65 -15.24 3.88
CA VAL A 25 9.67 -15.43 2.40
C VAL A 25 8.39 -15.09 1.59
N SER A 26 7.18 -15.24 2.14
CA SER A 26 5.88 -14.88 1.55
C SER A 26 5.41 -13.44 1.90
N SER A 27 6.40 -12.60 2.24
CA SER A 27 6.34 -11.32 2.96
C SER A 27 5.46 -10.21 2.34
N TYR A 28 5.20 -10.20 1.02
CA TYR A 28 4.54 -9.06 0.37
C TYR A 28 3.01 -9.07 0.47
N TYR A 29 2.37 -10.25 0.53
CA TYR A 29 0.91 -10.35 0.61
C TYR A 29 0.42 -9.97 2.01
N LEU A 30 1.04 -10.54 3.06
CA LEU A 30 0.76 -10.22 4.45
C LEU A 30 0.99 -8.73 4.75
N THR A 31 2.11 -8.18 4.25
CA THR A 31 2.40 -6.74 4.36
C THR A 31 1.27 -5.88 3.79
N ARG A 32 0.78 -6.22 2.59
CA ARG A 32 -0.36 -5.50 1.98
C ARG A 32 -1.66 -5.67 2.76
N LEU A 33 -1.93 -6.87 3.27
CA LEU A 33 -3.13 -7.15 4.05
C LEU A 33 -3.16 -6.32 5.34
N VAL A 34 -2.06 -6.33 6.10
CA VAL A 34 -1.93 -5.56 7.35
C VAL A 34 -1.96 -4.06 7.07
N ALA A 35 -1.24 -3.60 6.04
CA ALA A 35 -1.26 -2.20 5.62
C ALA A 35 -2.64 -1.72 5.12
N SER A 36 -3.53 -2.65 4.72
CA SER A 36 -4.90 -2.32 4.30
C SER A 36 -5.85 -2.05 5.46
N ILE A 37 -5.53 -2.46 6.69
CA ILE A 37 -6.40 -2.28 7.87
C ILE A 37 -6.84 -0.81 8.05
N PRO A 38 -5.95 0.20 8.09
CA PRO A 38 -6.36 1.61 8.22
C PRO A 38 -7.22 2.10 7.06
N LEU A 39 -7.03 1.56 5.85
CA LEU A 39 -7.84 1.90 4.67
C LEU A 39 -9.25 1.33 4.80
N LEU A 40 -9.37 0.06 5.16
CA LEU A 40 -10.65 -0.62 5.36
C LEU A 40 -11.47 0.03 6.48
N LEU A 41 -10.83 0.40 7.59
CA LEU A 41 -11.48 1.13 8.69
C LEU A 41 -12.00 2.52 8.26
N ALA A 42 -11.40 3.11 7.23
CA ALA A 42 -11.81 4.38 6.65
C ALA A 42 -12.75 4.23 5.43
N GLY A 43 -13.19 3.01 5.10
CA GLY A 43 -14.12 2.74 4.00
C GLY A 43 -13.49 2.66 2.61
N TYR A 44 -12.16 2.62 2.52
CA TYR A 44 -11.44 2.37 1.26
C TYR A 44 -11.31 0.87 0.97
N PRO A 45 -11.14 0.46 -0.31
CA PRO A 45 -10.79 -0.91 -0.63
C PRO A 45 -9.41 -1.28 -0.10
N HIS A 46 -9.10 -2.59 -0.08
CA HIS A 46 -7.77 -3.05 0.30
C HIS A 46 -6.71 -2.67 -0.73
N ILE A 47 -5.43 -2.69 -0.33
CA ILE A 47 -4.30 -2.37 -1.20
C ILE A 47 -4.23 -3.41 -2.33
N HIS A 48 -4.57 -2.96 -3.53
CA HIS A 48 -4.45 -3.71 -4.76
C HIS A 48 -3.28 -3.16 -5.58
N ILE A 49 -2.29 -4.00 -5.92
CA ILE A 49 -1.17 -3.67 -6.79
C ILE A 49 -1.12 -4.76 -7.85
N SER A 50 -1.36 -4.37 -9.09
CA SER A 50 -1.36 -5.28 -10.23
C SER A 50 0.07 -5.58 -10.71
N LEU A 51 0.24 -6.67 -11.47
CA LEU A 51 1.57 -7.09 -11.94
C LEU A 51 2.25 -6.01 -12.80
N ASP A 52 1.48 -5.28 -13.61
CA ASP A 52 1.98 -4.17 -14.44
C ASP A 52 2.48 -2.97 -13.61
N GLN A 53 1.96 -2.79 -12.39
CA GLN A 53 2.35 -1.70 -11.48
C GLN A 53 3.47 -2.11 -10.52
N ARG A 54 3.88 -3.39 -10.52
CA ARG A 54 4.79 -3.93 -9.52
C ARG A 54 6.16 -3.22 -9.54
N SER A 55 6.73 -3.00 -10.73
CA SER A 55 8.03 -2.33 -10.88
C SER A 55 7.98 -0.89 -10.36
N VAL A 56 6.95 -0.14 -10.74
CA VAL A 56 6.69 1.22 -10.28
C VAL A 56 6.51 1.24 -8.76
N CYS A 57 5.70 0.33 -8.22
CA CYS A 57 5.49 0.21 -6.78
C CYS A 57 6.81 0.00 -6.03
N LEU A 58 7.65 -0.94 -6.48
CA LEU A 58 8.94 -1.21 -5.86
C LEU A 58 9.85 0.03 -5.88
N GLN A 59 9.88 0.79 -6.97
CA GLN A 59 10.61 2.05 -7.05
C GLN A 59 10.08 3.08 -6.04
N THR A 60 8.76 3.24 -5.95
CA THR A 60 8.16 4.19 -5.00
C THR A 60 8.37 3.79 -3.53
N ILE A 61 8.53 2.50 -3.22
CA ILE A 61 8.89 2.02 -1.88
C ILE A 61 10.30 2.48 -1.53
N THR A 62 11.25 2.41 -2.47
CA THR A 62 12.60 2.93 -2.28
C THR A 62 12.60 4.44 -1.99
N GLU A 63 11.77 5.22 -2.68
CA GLU A 63 11.64 6.65 -2.38
C GLU A 63 11.00 6.90 -1.00
N ALA A 64 10.03 6.06 -0.60
CA ALA A 64 9.44 6.12 0.72
C ALA A 64 10.46 5.82 1.84
N TYR A 65 11.48 4.98 1.59
CA TYR A 65 12.61 4.81 2.53
C TYR A 65 13.37 6.11 2.78
N ASN A 66 13.43 7.01 1.81
CA ASN A 66 14.07 8.33 1.94
C ASN A 66 13.15 9.34 2.66
N GLY A 67 11.98 8.93 3.11
CA GLY A 67 10.99 9.76 3.80
C GLY A 67 9.93 10.38 2.89
N ASP A 68 10.04 10.25 1.56
CA ASP A 68 9.03 10.74 0.63
C ASP A 68 7.99 9.65 0.30
N HIS A 69 6.89 9.67 1.04
CA HIS A 69 5.77 8.74 0.86
C HIS A 69 4.82 9.14 -0.28
N ALA A 70 4.95 10.32 -0.88
CA ALA A 70 3.94 10.85 -1.80
C ALA A 70 3.72 9.94 -3.02
N LEU A 71 4.82 9.49 -3.64
CA LEU A 71 4.77 8.59 -4.78
C LEU A 71 4.21 7.21 -4.41
N PHE A 72 4.56 6.72 -3.23
CA PHE A 72 4.07 5.41 -2.80
C PHE A 72 2.57 5.45 -2.46
N MET A 73 2.10 6.52 -1.81
CA MET A 73 0.67 6.75 -1.58
C MET A 73 -0.10 6.84 -2.90
N GLN A 74 0.44 7.52 -3.92
CA GLN A 74 -0.16 7.58 -5.25
C GLN A 74 -0.23 6.19 -5.90
N CYS A 75 0.82 5.38 -5.77
CA CYS A 75 0.84 4.01 -6.27
C CYS A 75 -0.28 3.16 -5.63
N ILE A 76 -0.41 3.20 -4.29
CA ILE A 76 -1.48 2.52 -3.54
C ILE A 76 -2.85 2.99 -4.04
N PHE A 77 -3.05 4.30 -4.14
CA PHE A 77 -4.33 4.88 -4.57
C PHE A 77 -4.70 4.48 -6.00
N HIS A 78 -3.74 4.52 -6.92
CA HIS A 78 -3.95 4.16 -8.32
C HIS A 78 -4.31 2.67 -8.46
N GLY A 79 -3.64 1.79 -7.73
CA GLY A 79 -3.93 0.36 -7.73
C GLY A 79 -5.32 0.02 -7.15
N MET A 80 -5.75 0.73 -6.10
CA MET A 80 -7.11 0.66 -5.56
C MET A 80 -8.16 1.11 -6.57
N LYS A 81 -7.92 2.20 -7.31
CA LYS A 81 -8.84 2.66 -8.37
C LYS A 81 -8.99 1.62 -9.48
N LYS A 82 -7.89 1.02 -9.94
CA LYS A 82 -7.91 0.02 -11.02
C LYS A 82 -8.74 -1.22 -10.64
N GLN A 83 -8.71 -1.61 -9.36
CA GLN A 83 -9.55 -2.70 -8.84
C GLN A 83 -11.05 -2.36 -8.93
N SER A 84 -11.44 -1.14 -8.54
CA SER A 84 -12.84 -0.70 -8.57
C SER A 84 -13.42 -0.65 -10.00
N THR A 85 -12.58 -0.39 -11.00
CA THR A 85 -12.99 -0.34 -12.42
C THR A 85 -12.99 -1.72 -13.09
N GLY A 86 -12.22 -2.67 -12.58
CA GLY A 86 -12.12 -4.04 -13.11
C GLY A 86 -13.23 -5.00 -12.67
N SER A 87 -14.09 -4.61 -11.74
CA SER A 87 -15.18 -5.45 -11.21
C SER A 87 -16.45 -5.45 -12.07
N LYS A 88 -16.35 -5.06 -13.35
CA LYS A 88 -17.39 -5.26 -14.38
C LYS A 88 -16.84 -6.21 -15.44
N SER A 89 -16.96 -7.51 -15.22
CA SER A 89 -16.92 -8.52 -16.29
C SER A 89 -17.67 -9.76 -15.85
#